data_AF-A0A5Q2VI94-F1
#
_entry.id   AF-A0A5Q2VI94-F1
#
_cell.length_a   1.000
_cell.length_b   1.000
_cell.length_c   1.000
_cell.angle_alpha   90.00
_cell.angle_beta   90.00
_cell.angle_gamma   90.00
#
_symmetry.space_group_name_H-M   'P 1'
#
loop_
_entity.id
_entity.type
_entity.pdbx_description
1 polymer ?
#
loop_
_entity_poly.entity_id
_entity_poly.type
_entity_poly.pdbx_seq_one_letter_code
_entity_poly.pdbx_strand_id
1 'polypeptide(L)'
;MSRNHAFPPSAGDFLLASKRCEITVLQQLLQMGQLVGRVSRLIHVLQRERGTVNIYLCSQGALFGECLAGRAKEVEQAELAVQRQLMQLDDSTAPLASASRLFSRIACALHNITGLPALRRQVQQRQILQPVAMGIFNEVIHSLLALVFEAADACAEPTTARALIAMFSFMQGKELAGQERAIGAAGFASMHFDESAHQRLLVLIEGQDRCFATFSEFADEPSLAQWRRMQQQDDREFERLRRIACTQWQLSNKADTSLRWFEITSARIDLMKQIEDRLEEALMVSCRHNLTQAQRAMAEDCAVYAPPPMRESYAVFVAAPLGDASPLVGDGIQPRLGRSMLELIQQQSQRLHALSEELATARATLSERKQIERAKALLIQHRGLTEAAAHRLLLKMAMNQNQRLIDIANAMLAVADILPSSGNTP
;
A
#
# COMPACT_ATOMS: atom_id res chain seq x y z
N MET A 1 22.57 -0.45 -26.78
CA MET A 1 22.69 0.68 -27.72
C MET A 1 24.04 0.57 -28.42
N SER A 2 24.09 0.27 -29.73
CA SER A 2 25.29 0.59 -30.51
C SER A 2 25.36 2.10 -30.62
N ARG A 3 26.21 2.73 -29.81
CA ARG A 3 26.48 4.16 -29.89
C ARG A 3 27.27 4.41 -31.16
N ASN A 4 26.61 4.95 -32.19
CA ASN A 4 27.30 5.45 -33.36
C ASN A 4 28.00 6.76 -32.94
N HIS A 5 29.33 6.74 -32.80
CA HIS A 5 30.16 7.83 -32.27
C HIS A 5 30.30 9.04 -33.22
N ALA A 6 29.47 9.15 -34.26
CA ALA A 6 29.65 10.11 -35.35
C ALA A 6 28.88 11.44 -35.18
N PHE A 7 27.93 11.54 -34.24
CA PHE A 7 27.14 12.77 -34.03
C PHE A 7 26.91 13.06 -32.52
N PRO A 8 26.93 14.34 -32.11
CA PRO A 8 26.58 14.72 -30.74
C PRO A 8 25.11 14.38 -30.43
N PRO A 9 24.76 14.04 -29.17
CA PRO A 9 23.42 13.63 -28.79
C PRO A 9 22.42 14.78 -29.03
N SER A 10 21.28 14.46 -29.63
CA SER A 10 20.23 15.43 -29.97
C SER A 10 19.20 15.55 -28.84
N ALA A 11 18.45 16.66 -28.80
CA ALA A 11 17.33 16.81 -27.87
C ALA A 11 16.26 15.71 -28.04
N GLY A 12 16.06 15.22 -29.27
CA GLY A 12 15.18 14.08 -29.56
C GLY A 12 15.64 12.78 -28.89
N ASP A 13 16.95 12.53 -28.83
CA ASP A 13 17.51 11.34 -28.14
C ASP A 13 17.20 11.36 -26.64
N PHE A 14 17.26 12.54 -26.01
CA PHE A 14 16.93 12.71 -24.59
C PHE A 14 15.42 12.65 -24.32
N LEU A 15 14.57 13.15 -25.23
CA LEU A 15 13.12 12.99 -25.15
C LEU A 15 12.72 11.49 -25.25
N LEU A 16 13.29 10.76 -26.22
CA LEU A 16 13.09 9.32 -26.35
C LEU A 16 13.61 8.54 -25.13
N ALA A 17 14.76 8.93 -24.58
CA ALA A 17 15.29 8.35 -23.35
C ALA A 17 14.36 8.60 -22.15
N SER A 18 13.80 9.81 -22.04
CA SER A 18 12.81 10.15 -21.01
C SER A 18 11.55 9.29 -21.12
N LYS A 19 11.03 9.06 -22.34
CA LYS A 19 9.86 8.20 -22.58
C LYS A 19 10.12 6.73 -22.26
N ARG A 20 11.30 6.21 -22.63
CA ARG A 20 11.72 4.86 -22.25
C ARG A 20 11.79 4.71 -20.73
N CYS A 21 12.31 5.71 -20.03
CA CYS A 21 12.34 5.73 -18.57
C CYS A 21 10.93 5.72 -17.97
N GLU A 22 10.00 6.54 -18.49
CA GLU A 22 8.58 6.54 -18.09
C GLU A 22 7.94 5.14 -18.23
N ILE A 23 8.16 4.46 -19.35
CA ILE A 23 7.65 3.09 -19.58
C ILE A 23 8.25 2.09 -18.59
N THR A 24 9.56 2.15 -18.33
CA THR A 24 10.21 1.27 -17.36
C THR A 24 9.62 1.44 -15.95
N VAL A 25 9.38 2.69 -15.52
CA VAL A 25 8.74 2.98 -14.23
C VAL A 25 7.32 2.42 -14.17
N LEU A 26 6.54 2.55 -15.23
CA LEU A 26 5.17 2.01 -15.29
C LEU A 26 5.14 0.47 -15.29
N GLN A 27 6.14 -0.18 -15.91
CA GLN A 27 6.29 -1.64 -15.84
C GLN A 27 6.62 -2.10 -14.41
N GLN A 28 7.51 -1.40 -13.71
CA GLN A 28 7.81 -1.67 -12.31
C GLN A 28 6.58 -1.47 -11.42
N LEU A 29 5.80 -0.41 -11.67
CA LEU A 29 4.54 -0.15 -10.96
C LEU A 29 3.52 -1.27 -11.17
N LEU A 30 3.44 -1.82 -12.39
CA LEU A 30 2.59 -2.98 -12.68
C LEU A 30 3.03 -4.24 -11.91
N GLN A 31 4.34 -4.52 -11.85
CA GLN A 31 4.88 -5.63 -11.06
C GLN A 31 4.63 -5.44 -9.56
N MET A 32 4.74 -4.21 -9.08
CA MET A 32 4.44 -3.85 -7.70
C MET A 32 2.94 -4.02 -7.40
N GLY A 33 2.05 -3.59 -8.29
CA GLY A 33 0.61 -3.80 -8.16
C GLY A 33 0.24 -5.28 -8.08
N GLN A 34 0.90 -6.13 -8.88
CA GLN A 34 0.76 -7.59 -8.79
C GLN A 34 1.20 -8.12 -7.43
N LEU A 35 2.35 -7.66 -6.90
CA LEU A 35 2.81 -8.03 -5.56
C LEU A 35 1.80 -7.63 -4.49
N VAL A 36 1.30 -6.38 -4.55
CA VAL A 36 0.28 -5.87 -3.63
C VAL A 36 -0.98 -6.76 -3.65
N GLY A 37 -1.45 -7.18 -4.83
CA GLY A 37 -2.57 -8.11 -4.94
C GLY A 37 -2.30 -9.48 -4.30
N ARG A 38 -1.12 -10.07 -4.54
CA ARG A 38 -0.73 -11.33 -3.89
C ARG A 38 -0.63 -11.19 -2.37
N VAL A 39 -0.05 -10.08 -1.88
CA VAL A 39 0.06 -9.77 -0.46
C VAL A 39 -1.32 -9.55 0.17
N SER A 40 -2.24 -8.84 -0.51
CA SER A 40 -3.64 -8.70 -0.08
C SER A 40 -4.31 -10.05 0.11
N ARG A 41 -4.16 -10.96 -0.86
CA ARG A 41 -4.70 -12.32 -0.75
C ARG A 41 -4.12 -13.07 0.45
N LEU A 42 -2.81 -13.00 0.66
CA LEU A 42 -2.13 -13.62 1.81
C LEU A 42 -2.64 -13.06 3.14
N ILE A 43 -2.75 -11.73 3.26
CA ILE A 43 -3.32 -11.08 4.46
C ILE A 43 -4.72 -11.60 4.74
N HIS A 44 -5.58 -11.71 3.71
CA HIS A 44 -6.94 -12.18 3.90
C HIS A 44 -7.01 -13.64 4.41
N VAL A 45 -6.22 -14.56 3.85
CA VAL A 45 -6.20 -15.95 4.33
C VAL A 45 -5.61 -16.07 5.74
N LEU A 46 -4.60 -15.25 6.09
CA LEU A 46 -4.08 -15.14 7.46
C LEU A 46 -5.14 -14.60 8.43
N GLN A 47 -5.95 -13.62 8.02
CA GLN A 47 -7.06 -13.11 8.83
C GLN A 47 -8.14 -14.19 9.07
N ARG A 48 -8.38 -15.08 8.09
CA ARG A 48 -9.26 -16.25 8.27
C ARG A 48 -8.65 -17.26 9.23
N GLU A 49 -7.37 -17.60 9.06
CA GLU A 49 -6.64 -18.50 9.97
C GLU A 49 -6.67 -17.97 11.41
N ARG A 50 -6.30 -16.69 11.62
CA ARG A 50 -6.38 -16.01 12.92
C ARG A 50 -7.77 -16.14 13.54
N GLY A 51 -8.83 -15.92 12.76
CA GLY A 51 -10.21 -16.04 13.22
C GLY A 51 -10.56 -17.46 13.69
N THR A 52 -10.19 -18.48 12.90
CA THR A 52 -10.39 -19.89 13.24
C THR A 52 -9.59 -20.29 14.49
N VAL A 53 -8.32 -19.91 14.56
CA VAL A 53 -7.46 -20.13 15.75
C VAL A 53 -8.05 -19.47 16.99
N ASN A 54 -8.60 -18.26 16.85
CA ASN A 54 -9.18 -17.54 17.97
C ASN A 54 -10.35 -18.31 18.59
N ILE A 55 -11.29 -18.79 17.77
CA ILE A 55 -12.43 -19.58 18.27
C ILE A 55 -11.98 -20.93 18.81
N TYR A 56 -11.01 -21.58 18.17
CA TYR A 56 -10.45 -22.83 18.68
C TYR A 56 -9.86 -22.67 20.08
N LEU A 57 -9.04 -21.64 20.31
CA LEU A 57 -8.46 -21.38 21.63
C LEU A 57 -9.51 -20.93 22.66
N CYS A 58 -10.45 -20.06 22.29
CA CYS A 58 -11.51 -19.60 23.20
C CYS A 58 -12.46 -20.73 23.62
N SER A 59 -12.70 -21.70 22.74
CA SER A 59 -13.52 -22.89 23.02
C SER A 59 -12.72 -24.04 23.64
N GLN A 60 -11.47 -23.79 24.07
CA GLN A 60 -10.56 -24.81 24.62
C GLN A 60 -10.38 -26.04 23.70
N GLY A 61 -10.48 -25.83 22.40
CA GLY A 61 -10.33 -26.83 21.36
C GLY A 61 -11.60 -27.57 20.95
N ALA A 62 -12.77 -27.17 21.47
CA ALA A 62 -14.04 -27.83 21.16
C ALA A 62 -14.57 -27.50 19.76
N LEU A 63 -14.23 -26.34 19.19
CA LEU A 63 -14.78 -25.85 17.92
C LEU A 63 -13.68 -25.53 16.91
N PHE A 64 -13.96 -25.75 15.62
CA PHE A 64 -13.11 -25.38 14.48
C PHE A 64 -11.74 -26.08 14.41
N GLY A 65 -11.49 -27.13 15.19
CA GLY A 65 -10.21 -27.85 15.17
C GLY A 65 -9.94 -28.54 13.83
N GLU A 66 -10.98 -29.11 13.22
CA GLU A 66 -10.98 -29.73 11.90
C GLU A 66 -10.68 -28.73 10.76
N CYS A 67 -10.97 -27.44 10.98
CA CYS A 67 -10.73 -26.38 10.00
C CYS A 67 -9.27 -25.90 9.98
N LEU A 68 -8.48 -26.13 11.05
CA LEU A 68 -7.14 -25.54 11.20
C LEU A 68 -6.16 -25.97 10.09
N ALA A 69 -6.12 -27.25 9.75
CA ALA A 69 -5.24 -27.76 8.70
C ALA A 69 -5.61 -27.19 7.32
N GLY A 70 -6.91 -27.01 7.04
CA GLY A 70 -7.39 -26.36 5.82
C GLY A 70 -6.94 -24.91 5.72
N ARG A 71 -7.04 -24.15 6.83
CA ARG A 71 -6.59 -22.75 6.90
C ARG A 71 -5.08 -22.61 6.69
N ALA A 72 -4.28 -23.47 7.33
CA ALA A 72 -2.84 -23.48 7.15
C ALA A 72 -2.45 -23.69 5.67
N LYS A 73 -3.12 -24.63 5.00
CA LYS A 73 -2.91 -24.90 3.56
C LYS A 73 -3.29 -23.73 2.66
N GLU A 74 -4.39 -23.03 2.96
CA GLU A 74 -4.77 -21.80 2.22
C GLU A 74 -3.68 -20.73 2.34
N VAL A 75 -3.10 -20.56 3.53
CA VAL A 75 -1.99 -19.62 3.77
C VAL A 75 -0.73 -20.03 3.04
N GLU A 76 -0.32 -21.30 3.10
CA GLU A 76 0.86 -21.82 2.37
C GLU A 76 0.75 -21.61 0.86
N GLN A 77 -0.45 -21.81 0.29
CA GLN A 77 -0.69 -21.56 -1.13
C GLN A 77 -0.56 -20.07 -1.49
N ALA A 78 -1.09 -19.17 -0.66
CA ALA A 78 -0.98 -17.74 -0.87
C ALA A 78 0.46 -17.23 -0.67
N GLU A 79 1.18 -17.79 0.31
CA GLU A 79 2.59 -17.51 0.56
C GLU A 79 3.45 -17.87 -0.64
N LEU A 80 3.26 -19.07 -1.21
CA LEU A 80 3.98 -19.50 -2.40
C LEU A 80 3.74 -18.57 -3.59
N ALA A 81 2.53 -18.03 -3.75
CA ALA A 81 2.23 -17.06 -4.79
C ALA A 81 2.98 -15.74 -4.59
N VAL A 82 3.13 -15.27 -3.34
CA VAL A 82 3.95 -14.10 -3.00
C VAL A 82 5.42 -14.38 -3.28
N GLN A 83 5.95 -15.51 -2.82
CA GLN A 83 7.36 -15.89 -3.05
C GLN A 83 7.70 -15.96 -4.55
N ARG A 84 6.82 -16.54 -5.38
CA ARG A 84 7.01 -16.56 -6.84
C ARG A 84 7.04 -15.16 -7.45
N GLN A 85 6.22 -14.25 -6.97
CA GLN A 85 6.23 -12.86 -7.43
C GLN A 85 7.53 -12.15 -7.00
N LEU A 86 7.99 -12.38 -5.76
CA LEU A 86 9.24 -11.82 -5.26
C LEU A 86 10.47 -12.30 -6.05
N MET A 87 10.49 -13.57 -6.48
CA MET A 87 11.55 -14.12 -7.33
C MET A 87 11.61 -13.47 -8.72
N GLN A 88 10.52 -12.82 -9.16
CA GLN A 88 10.47 -12.09 -10.44
C GLN A 88 10.88 -10.62 -10.30
N LEU A 89 11.12 -10.14 -9.08
CA LEU A 89 11.69 -8.82 -8.83
C LEU A 89 13.21 -8.89 -9.06
N ASP A 90 13.63 -8.87 -10.32
CA ASP A 90 15.05 -8.84 -10.73
C ASP A 90 15.78 -7.58 -10.20
N ASP A 91 17.12 -7.60 -10.17
CA ASP A 91 18.02 -6.49 -9.77
C ASP A 91 17.79 -5.14 -10.52
N SER A 92 16.97 -5.16 -11.56
CA SER A 92 16.60 -3.98 -12.38
C SER A 92 15.28 -3.31 -11.97
N THR A 93 14.59 -3.82 -10.94
CA THR A 93 13.18 -3.46 -10.63
C THR A 93 12.98 -2.27 -9.71
N ALA A 94 14.04 -1.65 -9.19
CA ALA A 94 13.89 -0.49 -8.32
C ALA A 94 14.67 0.73 -8.85
N PRO A 95 14.06 1.93 -8.88
CA PRO A 95 14.83 3.15 -8.79
C PRO A 95 15.71 3.05 -7.53
N LEU A 96 17.02 3.20 -7.68
CA LEU A 96 18.02 2.97 -6.62
C LEU A 96 17.70 3.64 -5.27
N ALA A 97 16.84 4.67 -5.24
CA ALA A 97 16.46 5.41 -4.03
C ALA A 97 15.46 4.70 -3.10
N SER A 98 14.58 3.82 -3.58
CA SER A 98 13.53 3.16 -2.75
C SER A 98 13.74 1.66 -2.54
N ALA A 99 14.67 1.05 -3.30
CA ALA A 99 14.97 -0.38 -3.27
C ALA A 99 15.27 -0.92 -1.86
N SER A 100 16.17 -0.25 -1.13
CA SER A 100 16.65 -0.72 0.17
C SER A 100 15.53 -0.82 1.22
N ARG A 101 14.63 0.15 1.27
CA ARG A 101 13.48 0.15 2.19
C ARG A 101 12.51 -0.97 1.86
N LEU A 102 12.16 -1.11 0.59
CA LEU A 102 11.30 -2.20 0.11
C LEU A 102 11.88 -3.57 0.46
N PHE A 103 13.14 -3.84 0.14
CA PHE A 103 13.78 -5.12 0.46
C PHE A 103 13.88 -5.38 1.96
N SER A 104 14.13 -4.33 2.78
CA SER A 104 14.11 -4.46 4.24
C SER A 104 12.73 -4.85 4.77
N ARG A 105 11.65 -4.27 4.20
CA ARG A 105 10.28 -4.65 4.53
C ARG A 105 9.96 -6.08 4.09
N ILE A 106 10.41 -6.48 2.91
CA ILE A 106 10.22 -7.85 2.39
C ILE A 106 10.91 -8.85 3.32
N ALA A 107 12.16 -8.58 3.71
CA ALA A 107 12.90 -9.43 4.64
C ALA A 107 12.18 -9.59 5.99
N CYS A 108 11.67 -8.48 6.56
CA CYS A 108 10.89 -8.52 7.80
C CYS A 108 9.61 -9.35 7.67
N ALA A 109 8.84 -9.15 6.59
CA ALA A 109 7.61 -9.90 6.36
C ALA A 109 7.88 -11.42 6.19
N LEU A 110 8.89 -11.77 5.40
CA LEU A 110 9.30 -13.17 5.21
C LEU A 110 9.77 -13.79 6.53
N HIS A 111 10.58 -13.08 7.32
CA HIS A 111 11.03 -13.54 8.63
C HIS A 111 9.85 -13.86 9.55
N ASN A 112 8.87 -12.96 9.66
CA ASN A 112 7.70 -13.17 10.51
C ASN A 112 6.85 -14.38 10.05
N ILE A 113 6.72 -14.59 8.74
CA ILE A 113 6.01 -15.75 8.18
C ILE A 113 6.70 -17.07 8.53
N THR A 114 8.03 -17.11 8.61
CA THR A 114 8.76 -18.35 9.00
C THR A 114 8.40 -18.87 10.39
N GLY A 115 7.83 -18.03 11.27
CA GLY A 115 7.36 -18.41 12.59
C GLY A 115 6.01 -19.14 12.60
N LEU A 116 5.21 -19.07 11.54
CA LEU A 116 3.84 -19.61 11.50
C LEU A 116 3.77 -21.13 11.77
N PRO A 117 4.67 -22.00 11.23
CA PRO A 117 4.61 -23.42 11.54
C PRO A 117 4.80 -23.73 13.03
N ALA A 118 5.67 -22.99 13.72
CA ALA A 118 5.87 -23.16 15.16
C ALA A 118 4.63 -22.71 15.94
N LEU A 119 4.05 -21.56 15.58
CA LEU A 119 2.79 -21.07 16.14
C LEU A 119 1.66 -22.11 15.96
N ARG A 120 1.49 -22.66 14.76
CA ARG A 120 0.45 -23.66 14.45
C ARG A 120 0.58 -24.91 15.34
N ARG A 121 1.80 -25.40 15.57
CA ARG A 121 2.05 -26.52 16.48
C ARG A 121 1.65 -26.18 17.92
N GLN A 122 2.05 -25.01 18.42
CA GLN A 122 1.67 -24.57 19.76
C GLN A 122 0.15 -24.40 19.91
N VAL A 123 -0.54 -23.87 18.89
CA VAL A 123 -2.00 -23.76 18.85
C VAL A 123 -2.65 -25.13 18.91
N GLN A 124 -2.22 -26.07 18.06
CA GLN A 124 -2.79 -27.42 17.99
C GLN A 124 -2.61 -28.20 19.31
N GLN A 125 -1.48 -27.99 19.97
CA GLN A 125 -1.19 -28.57 21.28
C GLN A 125 -1.79 -27.76 22.45
N ARG A 126 -2.42 -26.61 22.15
CA ARG A 126 -2.96 -25.64 23.13
C ARG A 126 -1.92 -25.20 24.17
N GLN A 127 -0.66 -25.05 23.75
CA GLN A 127 0.47 -24.61 24.58
C GLN A 127 0.72 -23.10 24.48
N ILE A 128 -0.18 -22.36 23.85
CA ILE A 128 -0.10 -20.90 23.71
C ILE A 128 -1.41 -20.26 24.17
N LEU A 129 -1.30 -19.13 24.86
CA LEU A 129 -2.45 -18.34 25.28
C LEU A 129 -3.04 -17.57 24.09
N GLN A 130 -4.37 -17.46 24.06
CA GLN A 130 -5.10 -16.76 23.00
C GLN A 130 -4.57 -15.34 22.71
N PRO A 131 -4.33 -14.46 23.71
CA PRO A 131 -3.84 -13.11 23.43
C PRO A 131 -2.48 -13.10 22.74
N VAL A 132 -1.60 -14.04 23.10
CA VAL A 132 -0.25 -14.17 22.52
C VAL A 132 -0.35 -14.66 21.07
N ALA A 133 -1.17 -15.67 20.80
CA ALA A 133 -1.40 -16.16 19.44
C ALA A 133 -1.96 -15.04 18.53
N MET A 134 -2.91 -14.25 19.03
CA MET A 134 -3.45 -13.11 18.28
C MET A 134 -2.39 -12.05 18.02
N GLY A 135 -1.53 -11.75 19.00
CA GLY A 135 -0.41 -10.82 18.82
C GLY A 135 0.50 -11.21 17.67
N ILE A 136 0.92 -12.48 17.61
CA ILE A 136 1.80 -12.98 16.54
C ILE A 136 1.13 -12.87 15.16
N PHE A 137 -0.15 -13.26 15.03
CA PHE A 137 -0.87 -13.08 13.76
C PHE A 137 -0.97 -11.59 13.35
N ASN A 138 -1.22 -10.70 14.31
CA ASN A 138 -1.29 -9.26 14.06
C ASN A 138 0.06 -8.72 13.57
N GLU A 139 1.18 -9.14 14.15
CA GLU A 139 2.53 -8.74 13.74
C GLU A 139 2.87 -9.21 12.32
N VAL A 140 2.53 -10.46 11.98
CA VAL A 140 2.70 -10.98 10.62
C VAL A 140 1.87 -10.15 9.63
N ILE A 141 0.59 -9.92 9.91
CA ILE A 141 -0.30 -9.13 9.03
C ILE A 141 0.18 -7.68 8.92
N HIS A 142 0.62 -7.05 10.01
CA HIS A 142 1.16 -5.69 10.00
C HIS A 142 2.40 -5.57 9.12
N SER A 143 3.33 -6.53 9.22
CA SER A 143 4.53 -6.53 8.36
C SER A 143 4.21 -6.66 6.87
N LEU A 144 3.14 -7.38 6.53
CA LEU A 144 2.63 -7.49 5.16
C LEU A 144 1.92 -6.20 4.71
N LEU A 145 1.12 -5.56 5.55
CA LEU A 145 0.50 -4.26 5.24
C LEU A 145 1.55 -3.16 5.00
N ALA A 146 2.66 -3.20 5.73
CA ALA A 146 3.76 -2.26 5.54
C ALA A 146 4.40 -2.35 4.13
N LEU A 147 4.34 -3.52 3.46
CA LEU A 147 4.78 -3.66 2.06
C LEU A 147 3.88 -2.88 1.11
N VAL A 148 2.57 -2.95 1.31
CA VAL A 148 1.59 -2.24 0.50
C VAL A 148 1.76 -0.73 0.65
N PHE A 149 2.08 -0.26 1.86
CA PHE A 149 2.39 1.15 2.10
C PHE A 149 3.66 1.61 1.39
N GLU A 150 4.73 0.81 1.43
CA GLU A 150 5.99 1.15 0.75
C GLU A 150 5.81 1.22 -0.78
N ALA A 151 4.97 0.34 -1.34
CA ALA A 151 4.56 0.40 -2.75
C ALA A 151 3.87 1.73 -3.12
N ALA A 152 3.02 2.26 -2.23
CA ALA A 152 2.35 3.53 -2.42
C ALA A 152 3.33 4.73 -2.38
N ASP A 153 4.31 4.70 -1.46
CA ASP A 153 5.35 5.76 -1.30
C ASP A 153 6.24 5.85 -2.56
N ALA A 154 6.50 4.73 -3.23
CA ALA A 154 7.32 4.65 -4.43
C ALA A 154 6.60 5.11 -5.72
N CYS A 155 5.26 5.27 -5.69
CA CYS A 155 4.49 5.64 -6.87
C CYS A 155 4.69 7.12 -7.23
N ALA A 156 4.94 7.38 -8.51
CA ALA A 156 5.09 8.73 -9.08
C ALA A 156 3.93 9.12 -10.00
N GLU A 157 2.93 8.27 -10.17
CA GLU A 157 1.75 8.58 -11.00
C GLU A 157 0.53 8.84 -10.09
N PRO A 158 -0.14 10.01 -10.18
CA PRO A 158 -1.20 10.41 -9.24
C PRO A 158 -2.39 9.47 -9.18
N THR A 159 -2.91 8.98 -10.31
CA THR A 159 -4.12 8.15 -10.34
C THR A 159 -3.88 6.81 -9.65
N THR A 160 -2.72 6.20 -9.90
CA THR A 160 -2.26 4.97 -9.26
C THR A 160 -1.95 5.19 -7.79
N ALA A 161 -1.32 6.32 -7.42
CA ALA A 161 -1.06 6.66 -6.03
C ALA A 161 -2.36 6.80 -5.22
N ARG A 162 -3.39 7.46 -5.78
CA ARG A 162 -4.72 7.56 -5.18
C ARG A 162 -5.36 6.17 -4.99
N ALA A 163 -5.32 5.31 -6.02
CA ALA A 163 -5.83 3.95 -5.94
C ALA A 163 -5.12 3.12 -4.85
N LEU A 164 -3.78 3.24 -4.74
CA LEU A 164 -2.99 2.61 -3.69
C LEU A 164 -3.33 3.13 -2.29
N ILE A 165 -3.54 4.44 -2.12
CA ILE A 165 -3.97 5.05 -0.85
C ILE A 165 -5.34 4.51 -0.43
N ALA A 166 -6.29 4.44 -1.37
CA ALA A 166 -7.62 3.90 -1.12
C ALA A 166 -7.55 2.42 -0.71
N MET A 167 -6.82 1.60 -1.50
CA MET A 167 -6.62 0.18 -1.22
C MET A 167 -5.95 -0.05 0.14
N PHE A 168 -4.83 0.62 0.41
CA PHE A 168 -4.12 0.50 1.69
C PHE A 168 -5.02 0.89 2.87
N SER A 169 -5.71 2.04 2.78
CA SER A 169 -6.60 2.50 3.85
C SER A 169 -7.72 1.52 4.11
N PHE A 170 -8.31 0.95 3.05
CA PHE A 170 -9.37 -0.04 3.19
C PHE A 170 -8.85 -1.36 3.80
N MET A 171 -7.69 -1.85 3.34
CA MET A 171 -7.04 -3.05 3.89
C MET A 171 -6.71 -2.88 5.38
N GLN A 172 -6.23 -1.71 5.78
CA GLN A 172 -5.95 -1.39 7.18
C GLN A 172 -7.24 -1.36 8.01
N GLY A 173 -8.31 -0.73 7.51
CA GLY A 173 -9.63 -0.73 8.17
C GLY A 173 -10.19 -2.15 8.35
N LYS A 174 -10.09 -2.99 7.31
CA LYS A 174 -10.48 -4.41 7.36
C LYS A 174 -9.66 -5.19 8.40
N GLU A 175 -8.35 -4.91 8.50
CA GLU A 175 -7.50 -5.56 9.51
C GLU A 175 -7.92 -5.17 10.93
N LEU A 176 -8.19 -3.88 11.18
CA LEU A 176 -8.69 -3.42 12.48
C LEU A 176 -10.05 -4.04 12.82
N ALA A 177 -10.95 -4.20 11.85
CA ALA A 177 -12.21 -4.94 12.02
C ALA A 177 -11.97 -6.42 12.36
N GLY A 178 -10.95 -7.04 11.77
CA GLY A 178 -10.53 -8.40 12.10
C GLY A 178 -9.98 -8.57 13.52
N GLN A 179 -9.27 -7.55 14.03
CA GLN A 179 -8.83 -7.49 15.42
C GLN A 179 -10.00 -7.25 16.39
N GLU A 180 -10.95 -6.38 16.00
CA GLU A 180 -12.18 -6.15 16.76
C GLU A 180 -12.97 -7.46 16.91
N ARG A 181 -13.12 -8.22 15.82
CA ARG A 181 -13.71 -9.56 15.84
C ARG A 181 -13.00 -10.46 16.86
N ALA A 182 -11.67 -10.48 16.86
CA ALA A 182 -10.89 -11.35 17.73
C ALA A 182 -11.08 -11.03 19.22
N ILE A 183 -11.02 -9.74 19.58
CA ILE A 183 -11.24 -9.27 20.96
C ILE A 183 -12.69 -9.52 21.39
N GLY A 184 -13.66 -9.19 20.52
CA GLY A 184 -15.07 -9.42 20.81
C GLY A 184 -15.39 -10.89 21.05
N ALA A 185 -14.88 -11.79 20.19
CA ALA A 185 -15.08 -13.23 20.36
C ALA A 185 -14.47 -13.74 21.68
N ALA A 186 -13.28 -13.28 22.06
CA ALA A 186 -12.66 -13.67 23.33
C ALA A 186 -13.45 -13.15 24.55
N GLY A 187 -13.93 -11.91 24.50
CA GLY A 187 -14.73 -11.33 25.59
C GLY A 187 -16.11 -11.99 25.73
N PHE A 188 -16.78 -12.28 24.61
CA PHE A 188 -18.04 -13.02 24.63
C PHE A 188 -17.86 -14.48 25.09
N ALA A 189 -16.76 -15.15 24.71
CA ALA A 189 -16.48 -16.52 25.15
C ALA A 189 -16.16 -16.60 26.65
N SER A 190 -15.42 -15.62 27.17
CA SER A 190 -15.09 -15.53 28.60
C SER A 190 -16.17 -14.88 29.45
N MET A 191 -17.25 -14.38 28.83
CA MET A 191 -18.35 -13.64 29.47
C MET A 191 -17.91 -12.36 30.21
N HIS A 192 -16.72 -11.87 29.89
CA HIS A 192 -16.08 -10.76 30.58
C HIS A 192 -15.27 -9.93 29.58
N PHE A 193 -15.38 -8.60 29.71
CA PHE A 193 -14.51 -7.67 29.03
C PHE A 193 -13.71 -6.91 30.09
N ASP A 194 -12.40 -7.13 30.11
CA ASP A 194 -11.50 -6.38 30.98
C ASP A 194 -11.26 -4.95 30.44
N GLU A 195 -10.74 -4.07 31.29
CA GLU A 195 -10.47 -2.67 30.94
C GLU A 195 -9.58 -2.54 29.69
N SER A 196 -8.60 -3.43 29.57
CA SER A 196 -7.66 -3.43 28.44
C SER A 196 -8.36 -3.78 27.13
N ALA A 197 -9.32 -4.71 27.16
CA ALA A 197 -10.13 -5.13 26.04
C ALA A 197 -11.09 -4.02 25.61
N HIS A 198 -11.79 -3.37 26.55
CA HIS A 198 -12.64 -2.21 26.25
C HIS A 198 -11.84 -1.10 25.57
N GLN A 199 -10.70 -0.74 26.15
CA GLN A 199 -9.89 0.34 25.61
C GLN A 199 -9.31 0.00 24.25
N ARG A 200 -8.92 -1.27 24.01
CA ARG A 200 -8.51 -1.72 22.67
C ARG A 200 -9.66 -1.67 21.68
N LEU A 201 -10.86 -2.13 22.04
CA LEU A 201 -12.04 -2.05 21.16
C LEU A 201 -12.31 -0.63 20.71
N LEU A 202 -12.35 0.34 21.63
CA LEU A 202 -12.59 1.75 21.28
C LEU A 202 -11.55 2.29 20.29
N VAL A 203 -10.26 1.99 20.50
CA VAL A 203 -9.18 2.40 19.58
C VAL A 203 -9.33 1.75 18.21
N LEU A 204 -9.72 0.48 18.14
CA LEU A 204 -9.93 -0.24 16.87
C LEU A 204 -11.14 0.31 16.10
N ILE A 205 -12.21 0.67 16.79
CA ILE A 205 -13.41 1.26 16.21
C ILE A 205 -13.07 2.63 15.61
N GLU A 206 -12.45 3.51 16.40
CA GLU A 206 -12.03 4.83 15.92
C GLU A 206 -11.02 4.74 14.77
N GLY A 207 -10.10 3.76 14.84
CA GLY A 207 -9.14 3.49 13.78
C GLY A 207 -9.79 3.04 12.47
N GLN A 208 -10.85 2.22 12.54
CA GLN A 208 -11.65 1.85 11.37
C GLN A 208 -12.28 3.08 10.73
N ASP A 209 -12.91 3.95 11.53
CA ASP A 209 -13.57 5.15 11.01
C ASP A 209 -12.59 6.06 10.25
N ARG A 210 -11.40 6.29 10.81
CA ARG A 210 -10.34 7.05 10.12
C ARG A 210 -9.89 6.38 8.82
N CYS A 211 -9.70 5.06 8.84
CA CYS A 211 -9.29 4.30 7.65
C CYS A 211 -10.35 4.38 6.54
N PHE A 212 -11.63 4.19 6.88
CA PHE A 212 -12.72 4.21 5.92
C PHE A 212 -13.05 5.63 5.44
N ALA A 213 -12.82 6.66 6.26
CA ALA A 213 -12.90 8.06 5.83
C ALA A 213 -11.86 8.36 4.74
N THR A 214 -10.59 8.00 4.95
CA THR A 214 -9.56 8.19 3.92
C THR A 214 -9.83 7.33 2.68
N PHE A 215 -10.24 6.07 2.84
CA PHE A 215 -10.68 5.27 1.69
C PHE A 215 -11.77 6.00 0.90
N SER A 216 -12.75 6.61 1.58
CA SER A 216 -13.86 7.27 0.92
C SER A 216 -13.47 8.53 0.14
N GLU A 217 -12.37 9.18 0.53
CA GLU A 217 -11.81 10.36 -0.15
C GLU A 217 -11.09 9.99 -1.45
N PHE A 218 -10.43 8.83 -1.49
CA PHE A 218 -9.53 8.46 -2.59
C PHE A 218 -10.09 7.39 -3.54
N ALA A 219 -11.08 6.60 -3.11
CA ALA A 219 -11.64 5.50 -3.87
C ALA A 219 -12.42 5.94 -5.13
N ASP A 220 -12.48 5.04 -6.11
CA ASP A 220 -13.32 5.19 -7.29
C ASP A 220 -14.82 5.03 -6.96
N GLU A 221 -15.68 5.65 -7.77
CA GLU A 221 -17.14 5.63 -7.55
C GLU A 221 -17.75 4.22 -7.51
N PRO A 222 -17.37 3.26 -8.38
CA PRO A 222 -17.83 1.87 -8.26
C PRO A 222 -17.51 1.20 -6.93
N SER A 223 -16.30 1.41 -6.37
CA SER A 223 -15.92 0.91 -5.06
C SER A 223 -16.70 1.62 -3.93
N LEU A 224 -16.86 2.94 -4.01
CA LEU A 224 -17.65 3.73 -3.07
C LEU A 224 -19.13 3.31 -3.06
N ALA A 225 -19.72 3.06 -4.22
CA ALA A 225 -21.10 2.63 -4.32
C ALA A 225 -21.32 1.26 -3.65
N GLN A 226 -20.37 0.33 -3.78
CA GLN A 226 -20.43 -0.95 -3.08
C GLN A 226 -20.27 -0.79 -1.57
N TRP A 227 -19.38 0.10 -1.13
CA TRP A 227 -19.22 0.45 0.28
C TRP A 227 -20.50 1.06 0.87
N ARG A 228 -21.13 2.03 0.20
CA ARG A 228 -22.40 2.62 0.63
C ARG A 228 -23.52 1.58 0.74
N ARG A 229 -23.60 0.65 -0.23
CA ARG A 229 -24.58 -0.45 -0.18
C ARG A 229 -24.36 -1.36 1.03
N MET A 230 -23.11 -1.71 1.32
CA MET A 230 -22.75 -2.50 2.49
C MET A 230 -23.15 -1.77 3.79
N GLN A 231 -22.88 -0.47 3.89
CA GLN A 231 -23.27 0.34 5.07
C GLN A 231 -24.80 0.47 5.25
N GLN A 232 -25.57 0.35 4.16
CA GLN A 232 -27.02 0.41 4.18
C GLN A 232 -27.68 -0.94 4.49
N GLN A 233 -26.93 -2.05 4.49
CA GLN A 233 -27.46 -3.34 4.95
C GLN A 233 -27.77 -3.26 6.45
N ASP A 234 -28.90 -3.83 6.86
CA ASP A 234 -29.39 -3.75 8.24
C ASP A 234 -28.45 -4.53 9.19
N ASP A 235 -27.49 -3.84 9.80
CA ASP A 235 -26.48 -4.41 10.70
C ASP A 235 -26.81 -4.19 12.19
N ARG A 236 -28.11 -4.13 12.52
CA ARG A 236 -28.60 -3.87 13.90
C ARG A 236 -28.02 -4.84 14.92
N GLU A 237 -27.85 -6.10 14.53
CA GLU A 237 -27.34 -7.12 15.43
C GLU A 237 -25.85 -6.92 15.73
N PHE A 238 -25.04 -6.61 14.72
CA PHE A 238 -23.64 -6.22 14.90
C PHE A 238 -23.53 -5.01 15.82
N GLU A 239 -24.26 -3.92 15.55
CA GLU A 239 -24.20 -2.69 16.35
C GLU A 239 -24.67 -2.93 17.79
N ARG A 240 -25.68 -3.78 18.00
CA ARG A 240 -26.11 -4.20 19.33
C ARG A 240 -25.00 -4.93 20.08
N LEU A 241 -24.37 -5.93 19.45
CA LEU A 241 -23.28 -6.69 20.06
C LEU A 241 -22.03 -5.83 20.30
N ARG A 242 -21.69 -4.97 19.35
CA ARG A 242 -20.58 -4.01 19.46
C ARG A 242 -20.78 -3.07 20.64
N ARG A 243 -22.00 -2.56 20.82
CA ARG A 243 -22.37 -1.74 21.99
C ARG A 243 -22.21 -2.51 23.29
N ILE A 244 -22.69 -3.75 23.36
CA ILE A 244 -22.52 -4.61 24.54
C ILE A 244 -21.03 -4.78 24.86
N ALA A 245 -20.22 -5.15 23.86
CA ALA A 245 -18.78 -5.35 24.02
C ALA A 245 -18.05 -4.08 24.49
N CYS A 246 -18.56 -2.88 24.20
CA CYS A 246 -17.95 -1.61 24.60
C CYS A 246 -18.44 -1.06 25.95
N THR A 247 -19.62 -1.44 26.43
CA THR A 247 -20.23 -0.82 27.62
C THR A 247 -20.39 -1.77 28.81
N GLN A 248 -20.43 -3.08 28.59
CA GLN A 248 -20.66 -4.06 29.65
C GLN A 248 -19.36 -4.75 30.04
N TRP A 249 -19.11 -4.82 31.36
CA TRP A 249 -17.94 -5.50 31.94
C TRP A 249 -18.18 -6.98 32.22
N GLN A 250 -19.40 -7.34 32.62
CA GLN A 250 -19.81 -8.71 32.91
C GLN A 250 -21.10 -9.04 32.18
N LEU A 251 -21.14 -10.20 31.52
CA LEU A 251 -22.28 -10.66 30.74
C LEU A 251 -23.08 -11.70 31.51
N SER A 252 -24.41 -11.66 31.39
CA SER A 252 -25.33 -12.52 32.15
C SER A 252 -26.01 -13.62 31.31
N ASN A 253 -25.67 -13.83 30.03
CA ASN A 253 -26.31 -14.88 29.21
C ASN A 253 -25.52 -15.39 27.97
N LYS A 254 -25.57 -16.73 27.78
CA LYS A 254 -25.22 -17.63 26.65
C LYS A 254 -23.85 -17.54 25.93
N ALA A 255 -23.17 -18.69 25.90
CA ALA A 255 -22.01 -19.02 25.04
C ALA A 255 -22.28 -18.84 23.54
N ASP A 256 -23.53 -18.97 23.09
CA ASP A 256 -23.95 -18.76 21.69
C ASP A 256 -23.59 -17.35 21.17
N THR A 257 -23.47 -16.35 22.05
CA THR A 257 -23.18 -14.96 21.68
C THR A 257 -21.81 -14.82 21.02
N SER A 258 -20.81 -15.59 21.47
CA SER A 258 -19.46 -15.56 20.88
C SER A 258 -19.45 -16.07 19.45
N LEU A 259 -20.15 -17.19 19.19
CA LEU A 259 -20.26 -17.74 17.85
C LEU A 259 -21.06 -16.82 16.95
N ARG A 260 -22.17 -16.26 17.45
CA ARG A 260 -22.98 -15.31 16.71
C ARG A 260 -22.20 -14.05 16.32
N TRP A 261 -21.43 -13.49 17.27
CA TRP A 261 -20.51 -12.38 17.00
C TRP A 261 -19.50 -12.75 15.91
N PHE A 262 -18.88 -13.92 16.02
CA PHE A 262 -17.90 -14.39 15.04
C PHE A 262 -18.50 -14.55 13.64
N GLU A 263 -19.71 -15.11 13.52
CA GLU A 263 -20.42 -15.28 12.25
C GLU A 263 -20.70 -13.93 11.58
N ILE A 264 -21.34 -12.99 12.29
CA ILE A 264 -21.74 -11.69 11.75
C ILE A 264 -20.50 -10.89 11.33
N THR A 265 -19.48 -10.83 12.19
CA THR A 265 -18.24 -10.10 11.88
C THR A 265 -17.43 -10.77 10.77
N SER A 266 -17.48 -12.10 10.64
CA SER A 266 -16.84 -12.80 9.51
C SER A 266 -17.56 -12.51 8.20
N ALA A 267 -18.89 -12.52 8.18
CA ALA A 267 -19.67 -12.13 7.00
C ALA A 267 -19.38 -10.67 6.59
N ARG A 268 -19.28 -9.76 7.57
CA ARG A 268 -18.89 -8.36 7.34
C ARG A 268 -17.49 -8.25 6.71
N ILE A 269 -16.50 -9.02 7.20
CA ILE A 269 -15.14 -9.03 6.64
C ILE A 269 -15.11 -9.64 5.22
N ASP A 270 -15.94 -10.65 4.95
CA ASP A 270 -16.05 -11.24 3.61
C ASP A 270 -16.67 -10.24 2.61
N LEU A 271 -17.64 -9.43 3.02
CA LEU A 271 -18.13 -8.30 2.23
C LEU A 271 -17.06 -7.23 1.99
N MET A 272 -16.26 -6.91 3.02
CA MET A 272 -15.11 -6.02 2.86
C MET A 272 -14.11 -6.59 1.85
N LYS A 273 -13.86 -7.91 1.86
CA LYS A 273 -12.94 -8.52 0.89
C LYS A 273 -13.39 -8.32 -0.56
N GLN A 274 -14.70 -8.34 -0.83
CA GLN A 274 -15.20 -8.06 -2.18
C GLN A 274 -14.90 -6.62 -2.65
N ILE A 275 -14.93 -5.65 -1.74
CA ILE A 275 -14.57 -4.26 -2.03
C ILE A 275 -13.05 -4.14 -2.25
N GLU A 276 -12.26 -4.81 -1.43
CA GLU A 276 -10.81 -4.89 -1.60
C GLU A 276 -10.41 -5.53 -2.94
N ASP A 277 -11.09 -6.60 -3.36
CA ASP A 277 -10.87 -7.24 -4.67
C ASP A 277 -11.17 -6.28 -5.82
N ARG A 278 -12.20 -5.44 -5.69
CA ARG A 278 -12.51 -4.39 -6.68
C ARG A 278 -11.46 -3.29 -6.71
N LEU A 279 -10.96 -2.86 -5.54
CA LEU A 279 -9.88 -1.88 -5.46
C LEU A 279 -8.60 -2.40 -6.11
N GLU A 280 -8.28 -3.68 -5.90
CA GLU A 280 -7.18 -4.36 -6.58
C GLU A 280 -7.36 -4.38 -8.10
N GLU A 281 -8.58 -4.69 -8.58
CA GLU A 281 -8.89 -4.68 -10.00
C GLU A 281 -8.75 -3.28 -10.60
N ALA A 282 -9.31 -2.25 -9.95
CA ALA A 282 -9.22 -0.85 -10.37
C ALA A 282 -7.77 -0.37 -10.44
N LEU A 283 -6.94 -0.71 -9.44
CA LEU A 283 -5.51 -0.45 -9.43
C LEU A 283 -4.82 -1.09 -10.64
N MET A 284 -5.07 -2.37 -10.88
CA MET A 284 -4.43 -3.10 -11.98
C MET A 284 -4.88 -2.60 -13.36
N VAL A 285 -6.14 -2.19 -13.51
CA VAL A 285 -6.65 -1.53 -14.73
C VAL A 285 -5.94 -0.20 -14.95
N SER A 286 -5.81 0.64 -13.91
CA SER A 286 -5.10 1.91 -13.98
C SER A 286 -3.63 1.72 -14.38
N CYS A 287 -2.90 0.81 -13.73
CA CYS A 287 -1.50 0.51 -14.08
C CYS A 287 -1.35 0.07 -15.56
N ARG A 288 -2.22 -0.83 -16.03
CA ARG A 288 -2.19 -1.31 -17.43
C ARG A 288 -2.55 -0.21 -18.43
N HIS A 289 -3.54 0.62 -18.10
CA HIS A 289 -3.96 1.73 -18.93
C HIS A 289 -2.82 2.73 -19.12
N ASN A 290 -2.21 3.17 -18.02
CA ASN A 290 -1.09 4.12 -18.03
C ASN A 290 0.10 3.57 -18.83
N LEU A 291 0.45 2.29 -18.64
CA LEU A 291 1.51 1.64 -19.41
C LEU A 291 1.20 1.60 -20.91
N THR A 292 -0.02 1.22 -21.28
CA THR A 292 -0.45 1.15 -22.69
C THR A 292 -0.44 2.53 -23.35
N GLN A 293 -0.89 3.56 -22.63
CA GLN A 293 -0.89 4.94 -23.11
C GLN A 293 0.54 5.45 -23.33
N ALA A 294 1.45 5.22 -22.38
CA ALA A 294 2.85 5.61 -22.52
C ALA A 294 3.55 4.89 -23.70
N GLN A 295 3.25 3.61 -23.91
CA GLN A 295 3.77 2.84 -25.04
C GLN A 295 3.26 3.36 -26.40
N ARG A 296 1.98 3.73 -26.49
CA ARG A 296 1.40 4.31 -27.71
C ARG A 296 2.01 5.67 -28.03
N ALA A 297 2.11 6.56 -27.03
CA ALA A 297 2.72 7.88 -27.20
C ALA A 297 4.18 7.76 -27.69
N MET A 298 4.96 6.82 -27.13
CA MET A 298 6.33 6.59 -27.59
C MET A 298 6.37 6.08 -29.05
N ALA A 299 5.43 5.21 -29.46
CA ALA A 299 5.37 4.69 -30.82
C ALA A 299 5.02 5.80 -31.85
N GLU A 300 4.10 6.68 -31.49
CA GLU A 300 3.72 7.86 -32.28
C GLU A 300 4.91 8.84 -32.42
N ASP A 301 5.59 9.16 -31.31
CA ASP A 301 6.76 10.05 -31.33
C ASP A 301 7.94 9.45 -32.10
N CYS A 302 8.17 8.13 -32.00
CA CYS A 302 9.17 7.43 -32.82
C CYS A 302 8.87 7.52 -34.32
N ALA A 303 7.59 7.50 -34.71
CA ALA A 303 7.17 7.63 -36.11
C ALA A 303 7.40 9.04 -36.65
N VAL A 304 7.26 10.07 -35.80
CA VAL A 304 7.56 11.48 -36.14
C VAL A 304 9.07 11.73 -36.27
N TYR A 305 9.90 11.03 -35.49
CA TYR A 305 11.37 11.13 -35.51
C TYR A 305 12.07 10.17 -36.48
N ALA A 306 11.34 9.27 -37.16
CA ALA A 306 11.92 8.41 -38.17
C ALA A 306 12.43 9.30 -39.33
N PRO A 307 13.74 9.30 -39.66
CA PRO A 307 14.22 10.04 -40.82
C PRO A 307 13.48 9.51 -42.06
N PRO A 308 12.99 10.37 -42.97
CA PRO A 308 12.45 9.89 -44.23
C PRO A 308 13.49 8.99 -44.90
N PRO A 309 13.10 7.89 -45.58
CA PRO A 309 14.06 7.07 -46.30
C PRO A 309 14.88 8.00 -47.17
N MET A 310 16.21 8.04 -46.96
CA MET A 310 17.13 8.82 -47.78
C MET A 310 16.83 8.49 -49.24
N ARG A 311 16.07 9.34 -49.92
CA ARG A 311 16.16 9.42 -51.38
C ARG A 311 17.53 9.98 -51.62
N GLU A 312 18.41 9.19 -52.22
CA GLU A 312 19.72 9.60 -52.72
C GLU A 312 19.55 10.81 -53.64
N SER A 313 19.47 12.01 -53.07
CA SER A 313 19.56 13.27 -53.80
C SER A 313 21.00 13.72 -53.66
N TYR A 314 21.80 13.33 -54.64
CA TYR A 314 23.11 13.89 -54.88
C TYR A 314 22.96 15.40 -55.13
N ALA A 315 23.48 16.23 -54.21
CA ALA A 315 23.61 17.66 -54.45
C ALA A 315 24.77 17.88 -55.42
N VAL A 316 24.47 18.24 -56.67
CA VAL A 316 25.46 18.72 -57.63
C VAL A 316 25.81 20.16 -57.27
N PHE A 317 27.03 20.39 -56.76
CA PHE A 317 27.59 21.73 -56.63
C PHE A 317 28.05 22.22 -58.00
N VAL A 318 27.28 23.13 -58.61
CA VAL A 318 27.75 23.89 -59.77
C VAL A 318 28.56 25.06 -59.26
N ALA A 319 29.88 25.01 -59.43
CA ALA A 319 30.76 26.14 -59.16
C ALA A 319 30.57 27.18 -60.29
N ALA A 320 29.83 28.25 -60.01
CA ALA A 320 29.79 29.44 -60.86
C ALA A 320 30.84 30.46 -60.38
N PRO A 321 31.64 31.08 -61.27
CA PRO A 321 32.65 32.05 -60.90
C PRO A 321 32.04 33.46 -60.67
N LEU A 322 32.47 34.08 -59.57
CA LEU A 322 32.61 35.53 -59.31
C LEU A 322 31.56 36.49 -59.94
N GLY A 323 30.61 36.93 -59.12
CA GLY A 323 29.82 38.14 -59.39
C GLY A 323 28.51 38.18 -58.61
N ASP A 324 28.35 39.21 -57.79
CA ASP A 324 27.18 39.61 -56.99
C ASP A 324 26.76 38.78 -55.76
N ALA A 325 26.96 39.43 -54.62
CA ALA A 325 26.41 39.05 -53.33
C ALA A 325 24.88 39.22 -53.32
N SER A 326 24.17 38.11 -53.17
CA SER A 326 22.88 38.06 -52.49
C SER A 326 23.00 37.11 -51.30
N PRO A 327 22.42 37.43 -50.14
CA PRO A 327 22.47 36.55 -48.99
C PRO A 327 21.55 35.36 -49.29
N LEU A 328 22.14 34.28 -49.80
CA LEU A 328 21.49 32.98 -49.75
C LEU A 328 21.50 32.55 -48.30
N VAL A 329 20.42 32.92 -47.63
CA VAL A 329 19.90 32.33 -46.40
C VAL A 329 20.18 30.84 -46.46
N GLY A 330 21.12 30.38 -45.62
CA GLY A 330 21.29 28.97 -45.34
C GLY A 330 20.06 28.48 -44.58
N ASP A 331 19.12 27.91 -45.31
CA ASP A 331 17.93 27.22 -44.80
C ASP A 331 17.90 25.81 -45.43
N GLY A 332 17.57 24.73 -44.74
CA GLY A 332 17.03 24.69 -43.40
C GLY A 332 17.00 23.28 -42.83
N ILE A 333 17.46 23.16 -41.59
CA ILE A 333 16.72 22.37 -40.62
C ILE A 333 15.49 23.22 -40.33
N GLN A 334 14.34 22.83 -40.87
CA GLN A 334 13.10 23.62 -40.89
C GLN A 334 12.82 24.30 -39.54
N PRO A 335 12.60 25.63 -39.49
CA PRO A 335 12.16 26.33 -38.27
C PRO A 335 10.82 25.80 -37.70
N ARG A 336 10.10 24.95 -38.46
CA ARG A 336 8.93 24.19 -37.99
C ARG A 336 9.29 23.04 -37.03
N LEU A 337 10.40 22.35 -37.24
CA LEU A 337 10.84 21.24 -36.36
C LEU A 337 11.36 21.78 -35.02
N GLY A 338 12.06 22.91 -35.03
CA GLY A 338 12.52 23.58 -33.81
C GLY A 338 11.37 24.08 -32.94
N ARG A 339 10.32 24.67 -33.55
CA ARG A 339 9.11 25.09 -32.82
C ARG A 339 8.32 23.90 -32.28
N SER A 340 8.12 22.86 -33.10
CA SER A 340 7.43 21.63 -32.67
C SER A 340 8.16 20.92 -31.52
N MET A 341 9.50 20.86 -31.54
CA MET A 341 10.25 20.28 -30.40
C MET A 341 10.21 21.18 -29.15
N LEU A 342 10.29 22.50 -29.28
CA LEU A 342 10.15 23.42 -28.14
C LEU A 342 8.75 23.33 -27.51
N GLU A 343 7.71 23.24 -28.34
CA GLU A 343 6.32 23.03 -27.89
C GLU A 343 6.17 21.70 -27.15
N LEU A 344 6.75 20.60 -27.66
CA LEU A 344 6.73 19.30 -26.99
C LEU A 344 7.50 19.32 -25.65
N ILE A 345 8.64 20.01 -25.58
CA ILE A 345 9.41 20.18 -24.33
C ILE A 345 8.62 21.00 -23.30
N GLN A 346 7.98 22.10 -23.73
CA GLN A 346 7.13 22.91 -22.86
C GLN A 346 5.91 22.14 -22.37
N GLN A 347 5.23 21.40 -23.26
CA GLN A 347 4.10 20.55 -22.93
C GLN A 347 4.50 19.45 -21.94
N GLN A 348 5.67 18.83 -22.13
CA GLN A 348 6.21 17.84 -21.21
C GLN A 348 6.53 18.46 -19.84
N SER A 349 7.14 19.65 -19.81
CA SER A 349 7.44 20.36 -18.55
C SER A 349 6.17 20.70 -17.78
N GLN A 350 5.15 21.26 -18.46
CA GLN A 350 3.86 21.60 -17.84
C GLN A 350 3.15 20.36 -17.28
N ARG A 351 3.15 19.26 -18.04
CA ARG A 351 2.60 17.97 -17.59
C ARG A 351 3.33 17.46 -16.35
N LEU A 352 4.66 17.50 -16.31
CA LEU A 352 5.44 17.08 -15.14
C LEU A 352 5.16 17.94 -13.90
N HIS A 353 4.99 19.26 -14.08
CA HIS A 353 4.62 20.16 -12.98
C HIS A 353 3.25 19.83 -12.39
N ALA A 354 2.22 19.66 -13.23
CA ALA A 354 0.88 19.31 -12.77
C ALA A 354 0.85 17.97 -12.02
N LEU A 355 1.52 16.95 -12.58
CA LEU A 355 1.66 15.64 -11.91
C LEU A 355 2.39 15.77 -10.56
N SER A 356 3.42 16.62 -10.47
CA SER A 356 4.16 16.85 -9.23
C SER A 356 3.30 17.49 -8.14
N GLU A 357 2.42 18.43 -8.48
CA GLU A 357 1.51 19.08 -7.51
C GLU A 357 0.46 18.09 -6.98
N GLU A 358 -0.17 17.31 -7.86
CA GLU A 358 -1.11 16.26 -7.44
C GLU A 358 -0.44 15.20 -6.56
N LEU A 359 0.77 14.74 -6.94
CA LEU A 359 1.55 13.84 -6.11
C LEU A 359 1.94 14.47 -4.77
N ALA A 360 2.24 15.77 -4.71
CA ALA A 360 2.61 16.42 -3.45
C ALA A 360 1.44 16.37 -2.47
N THR A 361 0.21 16.61 -2.92
CA THR A 361 -0.99 16.50 -2.07
C THR A 361 -1.26 15.06 -1.62
N ALA A 362 -1.19 14.09 -2.53
CA ALA A 362 -1.36 12.67 -2.21
C ALA A 362 -0.24 12.12 -1.31
N ARG A 363 1.00 12.60 -1.49
CA ARG A 363 2.15 12.26 -0.65
C ARG A 363 2.08 12.95 0.70
N ALA A 364 1.50 14.14 0.82
CA ALA A 364 1.32 14.78 2.12
C ALA A 364 0.53 13.85 3.05
N THR A 365 -0.61 13.32 2.62
CA THR A 365 -1.43 12.40 3.43
C THR A 365 -0.72 11.08 3.76
N LEU A 366 0.07 10.54 2.84
CA LEU A 366 0.92 9.37 3.09
C LEU A 366 2.07 9.68 4.06
N SER A 367 2.77 10.80 3.87
CA SER A 367 3.89 11.24 4.70
C SER A 367 3.43 11.53 6.13
N GLU A 368 2.22 12.06 6.29
CA GLU A 368 1.63 12.29 7.61
C GLU A 368 1.51 10.98 8.38
N ARG A 369 0.96 9.95 7.73
CA ARG A 369 0.85 8.61 8.31
C ARG A 369 2.22 7.99 8.60
N LYS A 370 3.19 8.16 7.71
CA LYS A 370 4.55 7.66 7.91
C LYS A 370 5.21 8.27 9.15
N GLN A 371 5.03 9.57 9.38
CA GLN A 371 5.54 10.25 10.57
C GLN A 371 4.86 9.75 11.84
N ILE A 372 3.55 9.54 11.80
CA ILE A 372 2.79 8.95 12.92
C ILE A 372 3.26 7.52 13.23
N GLU A 373 3.40 6.66 12.22
CA GLU A 373 3.91 5.29 12.40
C GLU A 373 5.34 5.27 12.95
N ARG A 374 6.19 6.19 12.49
CA ARG A 374 7.59 6.29 12.95
C ARG A 374 7.64 6.78 14.40
N ALA A 375 6.80 7.73 14.79
CA ALA A 375 6.66 8.17 16.17
C ALA A 375 6.12 7.04 17.08
N LYS A 376 5.15 6.24 16.59
CA LYS A 376 4.67 5.05 17.30
C LYS A 376 5.78 4.02 17.48
N ALA A 377 6.51 3.68 16.42
CA ALA A 377 7.62 2.74 16.47
C ALA A 377 8.70 3.18 17.48
N LEU A 378 8.98 4.48 17.53
CA LEU A 378 9.93 5.06 18.48
C LEU A 378 9.44 4.94 19.93
N LEU A 379 8.15 5.17 20.18
CA LEU A 379 7.51 4.97 21.48
C LEU A 379 7.54 3.50 21.91
N ILE A 380 7.34 2.57 20.98
CA ILE A 380 7.44 1.13 21.22
C ILE A 380 8.89 0.78 21.62
N GLN A 381 9.87 1.27 20.85
CA GLN A 381 11.29 0.96 21.06
C GLN A 381 11.86 1.55 22.35
N HIS A 382 11.59 2.82 22.66
CA HIS A 382 12.19 3.49 23.82
C HIS A 382 11.39 3.35 25.12
N ARG A 383 10.08 3.11 25.05
CA ARG A 383 9.23 3.00 26.25
C ARG A 383 8.63 1.61 26.46
N GLY A 384 8.92 0.64 25.60
CA GLY A 384 8.38 -0.72 25.68
C GLY A 384 6.85 -0.75 25.60
N LEU A 385 6.25 0.26 24.97
CA LEU A 385 4.79 0.37 24.87
C LEU A 385 4.28 -0.58 23.79
N THR A 386 3.07 -1.12 23.99
CA THR A 386 2.35 -1.77 22.90
C THR A 386 1.88 -0.73 21.88
N GLU A 387 1.68 -1.13 20.62
CA GLU A 387 1.28 -0.21 19.55
C GLU A 387 0.02 0.61 19.92
N ALA A 388 -0.96 -0.05 20.54
CA ALA A 388 -2.20 0.59 21.00
C ALA A 388 -1.95 1.64 22.11
N ALA A 389 -0.97 1.41 22.99
CA ALA A 389 -0.60 2.37 24.04
C ALA A 389 0.19 3.56 23.47
N ALA A 390 1.08 3.32 22.49
CA ALA A 390 1.81 4.37 21.81
C ALA A 390 0.87 5.33 21.05
N HIS A 391 -0.09 4.79 20.31
CA HIS A 391 -1.08 5.61 19.59
C HIS A 391 -1.98 6.43 20.53
N ARG A 392 -2.43 5.83 21.64
CA ARG A 392 -3.22 6.54 22.68
C ARG A 392 -2.43 7.67 23.34
N LEU A 393 -1.14 7.45 23.57
CA LEU A 393 -0.28 8.47 24.17
C LEU A 393 -0.10 9.66 23.20
N LEU A 394 0.11 9.40 21.90
CA LEU A 394 0.14 10.44 20.87
C LEU A 394 -1.18 11.22 20.79
N LEU A 395 -2.33 10.53 20.79
CA LEU A 395 -3.65 11.17 20.81
C LEU A 395 -3.86 12.01 22.07
N LYS A 396 -3.51 11.49 23.25
CA LYS A 396 -3.64 12.21 24.52
C LYS A 396 -2.74 13.46 24.54
N MET A 397 -1.54 13.38 23.98
CA MET A 397 -0.65 14.53 23.84
C MET A 397 -1.19 15.56 22.83
N ALA A 398 -1.75 15.11 21.71
CA ALA A 398 -2.41 15.97 20.72
C ALA A 398 -3.61 16.72 21.32
N MET A 399 -4.45 16.03 22.10
CA MET A 399 -5.58 16.65 22.80
C MET A 399 -5.13 17.63 23.88
N ASN A 400 -4.14 17.27 24.69
CA ASN A 400 -3.63 18.14 25.77
C ASN A 400 -2.96 19.41 25.25
N GLN A 401 -2.33 19.34 24.07
CA GLN A 401 -1.63 20.48 23.45
C GLN A 401 -2.47 21.18 22.37
N ASN A 402 -3.68 20.69 22.09
CA ASN A 402 -4.60 21.20 21.06
C ASN A 402 -3.95 21.30 19.67
N GLN A 403 -3.15 20.30 19.30
CA GLN A 403 -2.42 20.23 18.03
C GLN A 403 -2.87 19.02 17.20
N ARG A 404 -2.62 19.04 15.89
CA ARG A 404 -2.89 17.87 15.05
C ARG A 404 -1.94 16.74 15.44
N LEU A 405 -2.39 15.50 15.29
CA LEU A 405 -1.61 14.29 15.63
C LEU A 405 -0.24 14.27 14.92
N ILE A 406 -0.19 14.79 13.69
CA ILE A 406 1.03 14.92 12.88
C ILE A 406 2.08 15.84 13.52
N ASP A 407 1.67 16.97 14.09
CA ASP A 407 2.57 17.96 14.66
C ASP A 407 3.26 17.42 15.91
N ILE A 408 2.50 16.69 16.75
CA ILE A 408 3.03 15.97 17.91
C ILE A 408 4.00 14.87 17.48
N ALA A 409 3.64 14.07 16.47
CA ALA A 409 4.51 13.01 15.96
C ALA A 409 5.85 13.59 15.47
N ASN A 410 5.83 14.74 14.80
CA ASN A 410 7.02 15.43 14.33
C ASN A 410 7.85 16.03 15.47
N ALA A 411 7.20 16.66 16.45
CA ALA A 411 7.89 17.17 17.64
C ALA A 411 8.60 16.03 18.40
N MET A 412 7.97 14.86 18.51
CA MET A 412 8.58 13.69 19.15
C MET A 412 9.78 13.14 18.36
N LEU A 413 9.67 13.05 17.03
CA LEU A 413 10.77 12.62 16.18
C LEU A 413 11.95 13.59 16.24
N ALA A 414 11.68 14.90 16.25
CA ALA A 414 12.71 15.94 16.37
C ALA A 414 13.44 15.89 17.72
N VAL A 415 12.73 15.59 18.81
CA VAL A 415 13.35 15.40 20.15
C VAL A 415 14.15 14.10 20.19
N ALA A 416 13.72 13.06 19.50
CA ALA A 416 14.43 11.79 19.45
C ALA A 416 15.74 11.86 18.66
N ASP A 417 15.84 12.71 17.63
CA ASP A 417 17.10 12.97 16.92
C ASP A 417 18.16 13.65 17.82
N ILE A 418 17.75 14.23 18.96
CA ILE A 418 18.63 14.89 19.95
C ILE A 418 18.98 13.94 21.12
N LEU A 419 18.19 12.89 21.35
CA LEU A 419 18.46 11.90 22.38
C LEU A 419 19.46 10.85 21.83
N PRO A 420 20.58 10.56 22.51
CA PRO A 420 21.50 9.54 22.04
C PRO A 420 20.78 8.19 22.01
N SER A 421 21.08 7.38 20.99
CA SER A 421 20.68 5.98 20.94
C SER A 421 21.14 5.33 22.25
N SER A 422 20.20 4.98 23.12
CA SER A 422 20.49 4.22 24.33
C SER A 422 20.98 2.85 23.86
N GLY A 423 22.29 2.76 23.71
CA GLY A 423 23.00 1.57 23.28
C GLY A 423 22.72 0.43 24.24
N ASN A 424 22.59 -0.75 23.65
CA ASN A 424 22.82 -2.01 24.33
C ASN A 424 24.08 -1.88 25.20
N THR A 425 23.90 -1.93 26.52
CA THR A 425 24.95 -2.42 27.41
C THR A 425 24.68 -3.90 27.67
N PRO A 426 25.74 -4.71 27.69
CA PRO A 426 25.75 -6.13 27.28
C PRO A 426 24.97 -7.10 28.16
#